data_AF-V5GH29-F1
#
_entry.id   AF-V5GH29-F1
#
_cell.length_a   1.000
_cell.length_b   1.000
_cell.length_c   1.000
_cell.angle_alpha   90.00
_cell.angle_beta   90.00
_cell.angle_gamma   90.00
#
_symmetry.space_group_name_H-M   'P 1'
#
loop_
_entity.id
_entity.type
_entity.pdbx_description
1 polymer ?
#
loop_
_entity_poly.entity_id
_entity_poly.type
_entity_poly.pdbx_seq_one_letter_code
_entity_poly.pdbx_strand_id
1 'polypeptide(L)'
;ENCIVRNSMIDGKWGDEEREGGNPFVRGQEFSLKIETTEDAFLIYINEQNFASFRHRLPAYSISMLSFWGKMQPFKVVIKSPVIIIDMLDLYWRQLGGHLRRVESCNVGVTW
;
A
#
# COMPACT_ATOMS: atom_id res chain seq x y z
N GLU A 1 8.00 -5.06 21.62
CA GLU A 1 8.54 -6.00 20.61
C GLU A 1 9.10 -5.19 19.44
N ASN A 2 10.21 -5.60 18.85
CA ASN A 2 10.88 -4.88 17.74
C ASN A 2 10.79 -5.71 16.45
N CYS A 3 9.58 -5.91 15.93
CA CYS A 3 9.34 -6.69 14.72
C CYS A 3 8.25 -6.04 13.86
N ILE A 4 8.25 -6.34 12.57
CA ILE A 4 7.14 -6.05 11.67
C ILE A 4 6.11 -7.16 11.77
N VAL A 5 4.83 -6.80 11.87
CA VAL A 5 3.69 -7.72 11.88
C VAL A 5 2.87 -7.52 10.61
N ARG A 6 2.55 -8.62 9.94
CA ARG A 6 1.68 -8.65 8.76
C ARG A 6 0.47 -9.53 9.07
N ASN A 7 -0.73 -9.04 8.75
CA ASN A 7 -1.98 -9.74 9.03
C ASN A 7 -3.09 -9.24 8.09
N SER A 8 -4.23 -9.93 8.10
CA SER A 8 -5.47 -9.51 7.45
C SER A 8 -6.60 -9.48 8.48
N MET A 9 -7.44 -8.46 8.40
CA MET A 9 -8.70 -8.39 9.13
C MET A 9 -9.85 -8.74 8.18
N ILE A 10 -10.61 -9.79 8.48
CA ILE A 10 -11.75 -10.27 7.69
C ILE A 10 -12.94 -10.39 8.64
N ASP A 11 -14.08 -9.82 8.28
CA ASP A 11 -15.29 -9.77 9.12
C ASP A 11 -15.03 -9.26 10.55
N GLY A 12 -14.18 -8.24 10.67
CA GLY A 12 -13.80 -7.63 11.95
C GLY A 12 -12.89 -8.47 12.83
N LYS A 13 -12.34 -9.59 12.32
CA LYS A 13 -11.45 -10.48 13.05
C LYS A 13 -10.06 -10.52 12.43
N TRP A 14 -9.04 -10.43 13.26
CA TRP A 14 -7.65 -10.65 12.85
C TRP A 14 -7.39 -12.14 12.64
N GLY A 15 -6.65 -12.47 11.58
CA GLY A 15 -6.15 -13.82 11.34
C GLY A 15 -4.80 -14.07 12.01
N ASP A 16 -4.08 -15.07 11.51
CA ASP A 16 -2.74 -15.42 12.01
C ASP A 16 -1.70 -14.36 11.64
N GLU A 17 -0.87 -14.00 12.60
CA GLU A 17 0.20 -13.02 12.40
C GLU A 17 1.43 -13.64 11.74
N GLU A 18 2.00 -12.95 10.77
CA GLU A 18 3.32 -13.25 10.19
C GLU A 18 4.33 -12.23 10.73
N ARG A 19 5.39 -12.73 11.37
CA ARG A 19 6.34 -11.93 12.16
C ARG A 19 7.81 -12.14 11.75
N GLU A 20 8.08 -12.93 10.72
CA GLU A 20 9.45 -13.13 10.26
C GLU A 20 10.09 -11.85 9.67
N GLY A 21 11.42 -11.79 9.67
CA GLY A 21 12.22 -10.70 9.11
C GLY A 21 12.69 -9.63 10.10
N GLY A 22 12.12 -9.55 11.31
CA GLY A 22 12.52 -8.57 12.33
C GLY A 22 12.07 -7.15 12.00
N ASN A 23 12.80 -6.13 12.46
CA ASN A 23 12.52 -4.72 12.17
C ASN A 23 13.76 -4.03 11.55
N PRO A 24 13.75 -3.70 10.25
CA PRO A 24 14.83 -3.00 9.56
C PRO A 24 14.76 -1.47 9.72
N PHE A 25 13.71 -0.90 10.33
CA PHE A 25 13.55 0.54 10.44
C PHE A 25 14.34 1.14 11.59
N VAL A 26 15.03 2.25 11.30
CA VAL A 26 15.76 3.05 12.28
C VAL A 26 15.07 4.40 12.44
N ARG A 27 14.83 4.82 13.69
CA ARG A 27 14.17 6.10 13.98
C ARG A 27 14.98 7.27 13.42
N GLY A 28 14.30 8.18 12.72
CA GLY A 28 14.90 9.36 12.10
C GLY A 28 15.60 9.10 10.76
N GLN A 29 15.67 7.84 10.32
CA GLN A 29 16.22 7.49 9.02
C GLN A 29 15.11 7.38 7.96
N GLU A 30 15.42 7.84 6.75
CA GLU A 30 14.57 7.63 5.59
C GLU A 30 14.55 6.15 5.18
N PHE A 31 13.44 5.70 4.59
CA PHE A 31 13.32 4.36 4.05
C PHE A 31 12.48 4.36 2.77
N SER A 32 12.70 3.37 1.90
CA SER A 32 11.75 3.02 0.84
C SER A 32 10.96 1.77 1.25
N LEU A 33 9.64 1.81 1.03
CA LEU A 33 8.76 0.66 1.16
C LEU A 33 8.08 0.45 -0.18
N LYS A 34 8.25 -0.74 -0.74
CA LYS A 34 7.63 -1.14 -2.00
C LYS A 34 6.86 -2.43 -1.77
N ILE A 35 5.59 -2.42 -2.17
CA ILE A 35 4.69 -3.56 -2.08
C ILE A 35 4.24 -3.88 -3.51
N GLU A 36 4.60 -5.05 -4.00
CA GLU A 36 4.23 -5.53 -5.34
C GLU A 36 3.23 -6.66 -5.21
N THR A 37 2.13 -6.56 -5.95
CA THR A 37 1.13 -7.62 -6.02
C THR A 37 1.52 -8.61 -7.11
N THR A 38 1.61 -9.90 -6.76
CA THR A 38 1.68 -11.02 -7.68
C THR A 38 0.33 -11.76 -7.70
N GLU A 39 0.23 -12.84 -8.47
CA GLU A 39 -0.96 -13.69 -8.52
C GLU A 39 -1.32 -14.26 -7.14
N ASP A 40 -0.33 -14.63 -6.32
CA ASP A 40 -0.53 -15.36 -5.07
C ASP A 40 -0.21 -14.57 -3.80
N ALA A 41 0.55 -13.47 -3.90
CA ALA A 41 1.07 -12.77 -2.72
C ALA A 41 1.36 -11.29 -2.96
N PHE A 42 1.59 -10.57 -1.87
CA PHE A 42 2.34 -9.31 -1.88
C PHE A 42 3.81 -9.59 -1.61
N LEU A 43 4.68 -9.11 -2.49
CA LEU A 43 6.12 -9.05 -2.27
C LEU A 43 6.47 -7.70 -1.65
N ILE A 44 7.11 -7.74 -0.49
CA ILE A 44 7.45 -6.56 0.30
C ILE A 44 8.94 -6.35 0.22
N TYR A 45 9.34 -5.16 -0.21
CA TYR A 45 10.72 -4.72 -0.26
C TYR A 45 10.90 -3.51 0.65
N ILE A 46 12.00 -3.50 1.41
CA ILE A 46 12.41 -2.38 2.24
C ILE A 46 13.81 -1.98 1.81
N ASN A 47 14.00 -0.71 1.46
CA ASN A 47 15.28 -0.20 0.95
C ASN A 47 15.81 -1.02 -0.24
N GLU A 48 14.92 -1.32 -1.20
CA GLU A 48 15.16 -2.15 -2.39
C GLU A 48 15.54 -3.62 -2.13
N GLN A 49 15.58 -4.07 -0.86
CA GLN A 49 15.87 -5.46 -0.50
C GLN A 49 14.58 -6.23 -0.25
N ASN A 50 14.51 -7.48 -0.72
CA ASN A 50 13.38 -8.36 -0.44
C ASN A 50 13.29 -8.60 1.07
N PHE A 51 12.15 -8.25 1.66
CA PHE A 51 11.90 -8.39 3.08
C PHE A 51 11.02 -9.61 3.37
N ALA A 52 9.87 -9.70 2.71
CA ALA A 52 8.94 -10.81 2.93
C ALA A 52 7.94 -11.00 1.78
N SER A 53 7.32 -12.17 1.73
CA SER A 53 6.11 -12.44 0.93
C SER A 53 4.91 -12.63 1.86
N PHE A 54 3.80 -11.94 1.60
CA PHE A 54 2.54 -12.11 2.33
C PHE A 54 1.48 -12.69 1.39
N ARG A 55 1.07 -13.95 1.59
CA ARG A 55 0.08 -14.60 0.71
C ARG A 55 -1.27 -13.90 0.78
N HIS A 56 -1.95 -13.83 -0.37
CA HIS A 56 -3.29 -13.24 -0.44
C HIS A 56 -4.28 -14.04 0.41
N ARG A 57 -4.94 -13.37 1.36
CA ARG A 57 -6.05 -13.93 2.15
C ARG A 57 -7.43 -13.46 1.67
N LEU A 58 -7.43 -12.45 0.81
CA LEU A 58 -8.58 -11.94 0.06
C LEU A 58 -8.13 -11.69 -1.38
N PRO A 59 -9.07 -11.63 -2.34
CA PRO A 59 -8.71 -11.38 -3.72
C PRO A 59 -8.02 -10.02 -3.89
N ALA A 60 -6.82 -10.00 -4.47
CA ALA A 60 -6.03 -8.77 -4.56
C ALA A 60 -6.72 -7.66 -5.38
N TYR A 61 -7.59 -8.02 -6.33
CA TYR A 61 -8.38 -7.07 -7.11
C TYR A 61 -9.44 -6.32 -6.29
N SER A 62 -9.79 -6.79 -5.07
CA SER A 62 -10.78 -6.10 -4.23
C SER A 62 -10.19 -4.93 -3.44
N ILE A 63 -8.90 -4.63 -3.60
CA ILE A 63 -8.22 -3.54 -2.89
C ILE A 63 -8.56 -2.22 -3.58
N SER A 64 -9.18 -1.31 -2.83
CA SER A 64 -9.59 0.01 -3.32
C SER A 64 -8.96 1.19 -2.57
N MET A 65 -8.36 0.94 -1.40
CA MET A 65 -7.87 1.99 -0.51
C MET A 65 -6.52 1.63 0.10
N LEU A 66 -5.58 2.58 0.02
CA LEU A 66 -4.35 2.58 0.81
C LEU A 66 -4.52 3.55 1.98
N SER A 67 -4.25 3.09 3.20
CA SER A 67 -4.23 3.93 4.39
C SER A 67 -2.93 3.72 5.16
N PHE A 68 -2.39 4.79 5.72
CA PHE A 68 -1.20 4.75 6.58
C PHE A 68 -1.45 5.62 7.81
N TRP A 69 -0.95 5.16 8.95
CA TRP A 69 -1.20 5.78 10.25
C TRP A 69 0.04 5.65 11.13
N GLY A 70 0.12 6.48 12.17
CA GLY A 70 1.20 6.42 13.16
C GLY A 70 2.29 7.46 12.94
N LYS A 71 3.46 7.20 13.53
CA LYS A 71 4.57 8.16 13.61
C LYS A 71 5.51 8.05 12.41
N MET A 72 5.00 8.34 11.22
CA MET A 72 5.78 8.46 9.99
C MET A 72 5.33 9.66 9.17
N GLN A 73 6.24 10.23 8.38
CA GLN A 73 5.94 11.32 7.46
C GLN A 73 6.19 10.83 6.03
N PRO A 74 5.14 10.69 5.20
CA PRO A 74 5.32 10.29 3.81
C PRO A 74 5.90 11.46 3.01
N PHE A 75 7.03 11.23 2.34
CA PHE A 75 7.59 12.20 1.39
C PHE A 75 7.00 12.02 -0.02
N LYS A 76 6.79 10.77 -0.44
CA LYS A 76 6.30 10.42 -1.78
C LYS A 76 5.51 9.11 -1.71
N VAL A 77 4.34 9.10 -2.33
CA VAL A 77 3.53 7.88 -2.53
C VAL A 77 3.30 7.73 -4.03
N VAL A 78 3.53 6.52 -4.55
CA VAL A 78 3.31 6.18 -5.96
C VAL A 78 2.49 4.90 -6.01
N ILE A 79 1.32 4.97 -6.65
CA ILE A 79 0.47 3.81 -6.91
C ILE A 79 0.53 3.54 -8.42
N LYS A 80 0.86 2.30 -8.79
CA LYS A 80 0.85 1.84 -10.18
C LYS A 80 -0.13 0.68 -10.28
N SER A 81 -1.01 0.74 -11.28
CA SER A 81 -1.89 -0.37 -11.62
C SER A 81 -1.85 -0.60 -13.12
N PRO A 82 -1.76 -1.86 -13.59
CA PRO A 82 -1.87 -2.18 -15.01
C PRO A 82 -3.32 -2.10 -15.52
N VAL A 83 -4.30 -2.04 -14.62
CA VAL A 83 -5.74 -1.99 -14.95
C VAL A 83 -6.38 -0.77 -14.29
N ILE A 84 -7.42 -0.23 -14.91
CA ILE A 84 -8.25 0.83 -14.33
C ILE A 84 -8.86 0.31 -13.01
N ILE A 85 -8.59 1.00 -11.91
CA ILE A 85 -8.97 0.55 -10.55
C ILE A 85 -10.46 0.81 -10.24
N ILE A 86 -11.09 1.78 -10.93
CA ILE A 86 -12.52 2.13 -10.79
C ILE A 86 -13.09 2.40 -12.19
N ASP A 87 -14.26 1.84 -12.51
CA ASP A 87 -14.95 2.13 -13.77
C ASP A 87 -15.20 3.65 -13.89
N MET A 88 -15.00 4.19 -15.09
CA MET A 88 -15.22 5.62 -15.36
C MET A 88 -16.65 6.06 -15.07
N LEU A 89 -17.62 5.14 -15.14
CA LEU A 89 -19.03 5.39 -14.82
C LEU A 89 -19.31 5.48 -13.31
N ASP A 90 -18.44 4.89 -12.48
CA ASP A 90 -18.57 4.87 -11.02
C ASP A 90 -17.81 6.03 -10.34
N LEU A 91 -17.08 6.83 -11.14
CA LEU A 91 -16.27 7.94 -10.64
C LEU A 91 -17.15 9.17 -10.37
N TYR A 92 -17.22 9.60 -9.11
CA TYR A 92 -17.83 10.88 -8.74
C TYR A 92 -16.85 11.77 -8.00
N TRP A 93 -16.87 13.07 -8.32
CA TRP A 93 -16.02 14.07 -7.71
C TRP A 93 -16.57 14.51 -6.36
N ARG A 94 -15.75 14.51 -5.30
CA ARG A 94 -16.03 15.23 -4.05
C ARG A 94 -14.83 16.07 -3.63
N GLN A 95 -15.08 17.35 -3.37
CA GLN A 95 -14.08 18.25 -2.81
C GLN A 95 -13.86 17.89 -1.33
N LEU A 96 -12.79 17.17 -1.05
CA LEU A 96 -12.26 17.02 0.32
C LEU A 96 -11.37 18.25 0.56
N GLY A 97 -11.86 19.23 1.33
CA GLY A 97 -11.23 20.55 1.47
C GLY A 97 -9.70 20.52 1.70
N GLY A 98 -8.99 21.48 1.11
CA GLY A 98 -7.53 21.61 1.15
C GLY A 98 -6.96 22.29 -0.10
N HIS A 99 -5.63 22.47 -0.16
CA HIS A 99 -4.90 22.92 -1.34
C HIS A 99 -4.26 21.70 -2.03
N LEU A 100 -4.89 21.21 -3.10
CA LEU A 100 -4.31 20.18 -3.96
C LEU A 100 -3.06 20.78 -4.65
N ARG A 101 -1.88 20.18 -4.49
CA ARG A 101 -0.62 20.80 -4.96
C ARG A 101 -0.11 20.31 -6.32
N ARG A 102 -0.34 19.05 -6.72
CA ARG A 102 -0.13 18.52 -8.09
C ARG A 102 -0.56 17.06 -8.13
N VAL A 103 -1.24 16.64 -9.20
CA VAL A 103 -1.49 15.22 -9.50
C VAL A 103 -0.88 14.94 -10.86
N GLU A 104 -0.02 13.93 -10.96
CA GLU A 104 0.65 13.54 -12.21
C GLU A 104 0.09 12.18 -12.65
N SER A 105 -0.41 12.11 -13.89
CA SER A 105 -0.95 10.87 -14.48
C SER A 105 0.16 9.92 -14.90
N CYS A 106 -0.19 8.63 -14.97
CA CYS A 106 0.51 7.69 -15.84
C CYS A 106 0.30 8.07 -17.32
N ASN A 107 1.18 7.60 -18.22
CA ASN A 107 1.18 7.91 -19.67
C ASN A 107 -0.13 7.59 -20.43
N VAL A 108 -1.14 7.03 -19.76
CA VAL A 108 -2.46 6.67 -20.32
C VAL A 108 -3.54 7.72 -19.96
N GLY A 109 -3.14 8.88 -19.44
CA GLY A 109 -3.97 10.09 -19.57
C GLY A 109 -5.22 10.17 -18.69
N VAL A 110 -5.25 9.50 -17.54
CA VAL A 110 -6.30 9.69 -16.54
C VAL A 110 -5.67 9.91 -15.17
N THR A 111 -6.14 10.93 -14.44
CA THR A 111 -5.70 11.26 -13.08
C THR A 111 -6.89 11.44 -12.13
N TRP A 112 -6.70 10.93 -10.92
CA TRP A 112 -7.53 11.11 -9.71
C TRP A 112 -7.61 12.56 -9.24
#